data_AF-A0AAU9U2K9-F1
#
_entry.id   AF-A0AAU9U2K9-F1
#
_cell.length_a   1.000
_cell.length_b   1.000
_cell.length_c   1.000
_cell.angle_alpha   90.00
_cell.angle_beta   90.00
_cell.angle_gamma   90.00
#
_symmetry.space_group_name_H-M   'P 1'
#
loop_
_entity.id
_entity.type
_entity.pdbx_description
1 polymer ?
#
loop_
_entity_poly.entity_id
_entity_poly.type
_entity_poly.pdbx_seq_one_letter_code
_entity_poly.pdbx_strand_id
1 'polypeptide(L)'
;MDYELARIDYTLCGITYPDALRILPSTEHKIQQKFVIGDKNGVLQCLSVIDEEPVVHFKTLPGKPITSVQLASSVGNNTDKIFAASGNEVKGYTKKGKVFLSIETSVSETITSM
;
A
#
# COMPACT_ATOMS: atom_id res chain seq x y z
N MET A 1 -2.93 29.69 -11.05
CA MET A 1 -4.03 28.72 -10.93
C MET A 1 -4.24 28.59 -9.45
N ASP A 2 -5.26 29.26 -8.93
CA ASP A 2 -5.51 29.29 -7.49
C ASP A 2 -6.38 28.08 -7.15
N TYR A 3 -5.82 27.16 -6.37
CA TYR A 3 -6.51 25.96 -5.91
C TYR A 3 -7.02 26.20 -4.51
N GLU A 4 -8.33 26.04 -4.33
CA GLU A 4 -8.95 25.99 -3.00
C GLU A 4 -8.99 24.53 -2.55
N LEU A 5 -8.15 24.17 -1.58
CA LEU A 5 -8.06 22.81 -1.04
C LEU A 5 -8.51 22.82 0.41
N ALA A 6 -9.46 21.94 0.74
CA ALA A 6 -9.90 21.70 2.11
C ALA A 6 -9.19 20.46 2.69
N ARG A 7 -8.87 20.50 3.97
CA ARG A 7 -8.39 19.33 4.71
C ARG A 7 -9.56 18.39 4.97
N ILE A 8 -9.39 17.12 4.61
CA ILE A 8 -10.32 16.03 4.93
C ILE A 8 -9.50 14.91 5.58
N ASP A 9 -9.91 14.49 6.76
CA ASP A 9 -9.27 13.40 7.50
C ASP A 9 -10.04 12.10 7.22
N TYR A 10 -9.44 11.16 6.47
CA TYR A 10 -10.14 9.94 6.05
C TYR A 10 -10.11 8.81 7.09
N THR A 11 -8.94 8.55 7.67
CA THR A 11 -8.75 7.44 8.60
C THR A 11 -7.48 7.60 9.42
N LEU A 12 -7.40 6.89 10.55
CA LEU A 12 -6.21 6.78 11.39
C LEU A 12 -5.63 5.37 11.25
N CYS A 13 -4.33 5.28 11.01
CA CYS A 13 -3.60 4.02 10.96
C CYS A 13 -2.46 4.00 12.01
N GLY A 14 -1.73 2.89 12.09
CA GLY A 14 -0.55 2.79 12.94
C GLY A 14 0.56 3.77 12.49
N ILE A 15 1.58 3.92 13.34
CA ILE A 15 2.74 4.75 13.01
C ILE A 15 3.40 4.18 11.74
N THR A 16 3.71 5.04 10.76
CA THR A 16 4.28 4.63 9.47
C THR A 16 5.76 4.99 9.33
N TYR A 17 6.40 4.41 8.32
CA TYR A 17 7.69 4.88 7.79
C TYR A 17 7.46 5.83 6.60
N PRO A 18 8.49 6.60 6.19
CA PRO A 18 8.49 7.23 4.87
C PRO A 18 8.20 6.18 3.78
N ASP A 19 7.58 6.59 2.68
CA ASP A 19 7.29 5.72 1.54
C ASP A 19 6.44 4.46 1.80
N ALA A 20 5.72 4.42 2.93
CA ALA A 20 4.81 3.34 3.26
C ALA A 20 3.36 3.54 2.76
N LEU A 21 3.07 4.64 2.05
CA LEU A 21 1.77 4.93 1.42
C LEU A 21 1.92 5.03 -0.10
N ARG A 22 1.01 4.37 -0.83
CA ARG A 22 0.89 4.45 -2.29
C ARG A 22 -0.55 4.52 -2.75
N ILE A 23 -0.82 5.36 -3.74
CA ILE A 23 -2.12 5.46 -4.40
C ILE A 23 -2.12 4.52 -5.61
N LEU A 24 -3.09 3.61 -5.67
CA LEU A 24 -3.26 2.73 -6.82
C LEU A 24 -3.84 3.55 -8.00
N PRO A 25 -3.29 3.44 -9.21
CA PRO A 25 -3.81 4.14 -10.37
C PRO A 25 -5.25 3.68 -10.66
N SER A 26 -6.12 4.64 -10.98
CA SER A 26 -7.48 4.33 -11.39
C SER A 26 -7.45 3.86 -12.84
N THR A 27 -7.99 2.67 -13.10
CA THR A 27 -7.91 2.02 -14.41
C THR A 27 -9.04 2.44 -15.34
N GLU A 28 -10.03 3.19 -14.83
CA GLU A 28 -11.18 3.69 -15.59
C GLU A 28 -11.72 5.01 -14.97
N HIS A 29 -12.30 5.88 -15.79
CA HIS A 29 -12.77 7.24 -15.45
C HIS A 29 -13.87 7.33 -14.36
N LYS A 30 -14.26 6.22 -13.71
CA LYS A 30 -15.31 6.16 -12.68
C LYS A 30 -14.94 5.33 -11.45
N ILE A 31 -13.73 4.77 -11.37
CA ILE A 31 -13.37 3.92 -10.24
C ILE A 31 -12.78 4.77 -9.12
N GLN A 32 -13.42 4.64 -7.97
CA GLN A 32 -12.99 5.10 -6.67
C GLN A 32 -11.49 4.90 -6.44
N GLN A 33 -10.80 5.98 -6.09
CA GLN A 33 -9.36 5.94 -5.83
C GLN A 33 -9.07 5.03 -4.63
N LYS A 34 -8.16 4.08 -4.82
CA LYS A 34 -7.69 3.19 -3.77
C LYS A 34 -6.27 3.57 -3.38
N PHE A 35 -5.94 3.37 -2.12
CA PHE A 35 -4.59 3.55 -1.61
C PHE A 35 -4.23 2.41 -0.67
N VAL A 36 -2.94 2.15 -0.57
CA VAL A 36 -2.38 1.16 0.33
C VAL A 36 -1.43 1.84 1.30
N ILE A 37 -1.48 1.42 2.56
CA ILE A 37 -0.63 1.91 3.64
C ILE A 37 -0.09 0.76 4.48
N GLY A 38 1.21 0.79 4.74
CA GLY A 38 1.90 -0.11 5.65
C GLY A 38 2.30 0.60 6.95
N ASP A 39 2.23 -0.09 8.07
CA ASP A 39 2.60 0.47 9.38
C ASP A 39 3.72 -0.31 10.10
N LYS A 40 4.18 0.28 11.22
CA LYS A 40 5.23 -0.29 12.08
C LYS A 40 4.82 -1.55 12.82
N ASN A 41 3.53 -1.88 12.88
CA ASN A 41 3.04 -3.15 13.43
C ASN A 41 3.05 -4.27 12.38
N GLY A 42 3.56 -3.98 11.18
CA GLY A 42 3.62 -4.93 10.07
C GLY A 42 2.27 -5.16 9.39
N VAL A 43 1.33 -4.23 9.57
CA VAL A 43 0.01 -4.33 8.98
C VAL A 43 -0.03 -3.54 7.68
N LEU A 44 -0.38 -4.22 6.58
CA LEU A 44 -0.64 -3.63 5.28
C LEU A 44 -2.15 -3.54 5.06
N GLN A 45 -2.65 -2.36 4.72
CA GLN A 45 -4.07 -2.09 4.55
C GLN A 45 -4.31 -1.43 3.19
N CYS A 46 -5.29 -1.91 2.44
CA CYS A 46 -5.76 -1.27 1.22
C CYS A 46 -7.15 -0.69 1.47
N LEU A 47 -7.29 0.62 1.26
CA LEU A 47 -8.51 1.37 1.52
C LEU A 47 -8.93 2.17 0.30
N SER A 48 -10.16 2.63 0.32
CA SER A 48 -10.70 3.61 -0.61
C SER A 48 -11.73 4.48 0.11
N VAL A 49 -12.11 5.63 -0.46
CA VAL A 49 -13.10 6.54 0.16
C VAL A 49 -14.38 6.58 -0.66
N ILE A 50 -15.52 6.09 -0.12
CA ILE A 50 -16.85 6.17 -0.76
C ILE A 50 -17.65 7.15 0.09
N ASP A 51 -18.23 8.18 -0.51
CA ASP A 51 -19.11 9.11 0.21
C ASP A 51 -18.50 9.60 1.53
N GLU A 52 -17.22 9.99 1.48
CA GLU A 52 -16.41 10.45 2.63
C GLU A 52 -16.05 9.38 3.68
N GLU A 53 -16.53 8.14 3.52
CA GLU A 53 -16.22 7.03 4.43
C GLU A 53 -15.09 6.13 3.91
N PRO A 54 -14.11 5.76 4.78
CA PRO A 54 -13.06 4.82 4.42
C PRO A 54 -13.58 3.37 4.35
N VAL A 55 -13.45 2.74 3.20
CA VAL A 55 -13.76 1.32 2.97
C VAL A 55 -12.48 0.51 2.92
N VAL A 56 -12.34 -0.46 3.83
CA VAL A 56 -11.19 -1.38 3.86
C VAL A 56 -11.43 -2.54 2.89
N HIS A 57 -10.58 -2.68 1.87
CA HIS A 57 -10.63 -3.80 0.92
C HIS A 57 -9.92 -5.05 1.46
N PHE A 58 -8.77 -4.85 2.09
CA PHE A 58 -8.08 -5.91 2.83
C PHE A 58 -7.16 -5.30 3.90
N LYS A 59 -6.86 -6.12 4.90
CA LYS A 59 -5.92 -5.83 5.98
C LYS A 59 -5.17 -7.11 6.34
N THR A 60 -3.85 -7.06 6.37
CA THR A 60 -3.04 -8.22 6.76
C THR A 60 -3.01 -8.39 8.27
N LEU A 61 -2.60 -9.57 8.72
CA LEU A 61 -2.23 -9.78 10.12
C LEU A 61 -0.96 -8.97 10.46
N PRO A 62 -0.76 -8.60 11.74
CA PRO A 62 0.48 -7.98 12.20
C PRO A 62 1.72 -8.83 11.91
N GLY A 63 2.88 -8.17 11.82
CA GLY A 63 4.14 -8.81 11.48
C GLY A 63 5.35 -7.90 11.75
N LYS A 64 6.44 -8.17 11.02
CA LYS A 64 7.61 -7.27 11.01
C LYS A 64 7.19 -5.90 10.44
N PRO A 65 7.79 -4.78 10.88
CA PRO A 65 7.41 -3.44 10.39
C PRO A 65 7.44 -3.32 8.86
N ILE A 66 6.46 -2.64 8.26
CA ILE A 66 6.48 -2.36 6.82
C ILE A 66 7.28 -1.08 6.58
N THR A 67 8.44 -1.20 5.94
CA THR A 67 9.40 -0.10 5.79
C THR A 67 9.28 0.64 4.46
N SER A 68 8.76 -0.01 3.42
CA SER A 68 8.50 0.60 2.11
C SER A 68 7.36 -0.13 1.41
N VAL A 69 6.54 0.63 0.68
CA VAL A 69 5.49 0.08 -0.19
C VAL A 69 5.69 0.61 -1.60
N GLN A 70 5.68 -0.29 -2.59
CA GLN A 70 5.77 0.08 -4.00
C GLN A 70 4.67 -0.58 -4.82
N LEU A 71 4.35 0.07 -5.95
CA LEU A 71 3.42 -0.47 -6.93
C LEU A 71 4.20 -0.86 -8.18
N ALA A 72 3.84 -1.99 -8.77
CA ALA A 72 4.26 -2.31 -10.13
C ALA A 72 3.05 -2.52 -11.03
N SER A 73 3.17 -2.02 -12.25
CA SER A 73 2.27 -2.34 -13.35
C SER A 73 3.01 -3.28 -14.31
N SER A 74 2.32 -4.30 -14.81
CA SER A 74 2.87 -5.15 -15.85
C SER A 74 2.67 -4.45 -17.19
N VAL A 75 3.68 -4.44 -18.04
CA VAL A 75 3.55 -3.92 -19.41
C VAL A 75 2.34 -4.59 -20.08
N GLY A 76 1.35 -3.78 -20.47
CA GLY A 76 0.11 -4.22 -21.12
C GLY A 76 -1.06 -4.60 -20.19
N ASN A 77 -0.90 -4.61 -18.86
CA ASN A 77 -1.97 -4.93 -17.93
C ASN A 77 -2.01 -3.99 -16.72
N ASN A 78 -3.19 -3.38 -16.52
CA ASN A 78 -3.60 -2.55 -15.38
C ASN A 78 -3.75 -3.32 -14.04
N THR A 79 -2.98 -4.40 -13.87
CA THR A 79 -2.97 -5.18 -12.64
C THR A 79 -1.95 -4.60 -11.69
N ASP A 80 -2.31 -3.56 -10.96
CA ASP A 80 -1.42 -3.00 -9.93
C ASP A 80 -1.12 -4.07 -8.89
N LYS A 81 0.14 -4.47 -8.85
CA LYS A 81 0.69 -5.34 -7.82
C LYS A 81 1.29 -4.44 -6.75
N ILE A 82 1.01 -4.78 -5.50
CA ILE A 82 1.53 -4.08 -4.33
C ILE A 82 2.72 -4.87 -3.82
N PHE A 83 3.84 -4.23 -3.53
CA PHE A 83 5.00 -4.83 -2.92
C PHE A 83 5.26 -4.13 -1.59
N ALA A 84 5.42 -4.90 -0.52
CA ALA A 84 5.72 -4.39 0.80
C ALA A 84 7.03 -5.02 1.31
N ALA A 85 7.97 -4.16 1.67
CA ALA A 85 9.23 -4.57 2.30
C ALA A 85 9.06 -4.65 3.81
N SER A 86 9.58 -5.71 4.41
CA SER A 86 9.46 -5.98 5.85
C SER A 86 10.62 -6.82 6.36
N GLY A 87 11.47 -6.24 7.21
CA GLY A 87 12.76 -6.84 7.54
C GLY A 87 13.60 -7.00 6.27
N ASN A 88 14.11 -8.21 6.02
CA ASN A 88 14.88 -8.59 4.84
C ASN A 88 14.02 -9.23 3.72
N GLU A 89 12.69 -9.18 3.84
CA GLU A 89 11.74 -9.83 2.91
C GLU A 89 10.90 -8.80 2.15
N VAL A 90 10.60 -9.09 0.88
CA VAL A 90 9.61 -8.37 0.08
C VAL A 90 8.45 -9.30 -0.25
N LYS A 91 7.23 -8.92 0.15
CA LYS A 91 6.00 -9.63 -0.21
C LYS A 91 5.20 -8.88 -1.27
N GLY A 92 4.75 -9.61 -2.28
CA GLY A 92 3.86 -9.11 -3.33
C GLY A 92 2.40 -9.49 -3.06
N TYR A 93 1.51 -8.51 -3.09
CA TYR A 93 0.07 -8.62 -2.91
C TYR A 93 -0.67 -8.18 -4.17
N THR A 94 -1.76 -8.88 -4.48
CA THR A 94 -2.74 -8.40 -5.46
C THR A 94 -3.59 -7.28 -4.85
N LYS A 95 -4.34 -6.53 -5.69
CA LYS A 95 -5.34 -5.53 -5.22
C LYS A 95 -6.33 -6.07 -4.18
N LYS A 96 -6.58 -7.39 -4.18
CA LYS A 96 -7.51 -8.08 -3.27
C LYS A 96 -6.81 -8.63 -2.00
N GLY A 97 -5.52 -8.37 -1.81
CA GLY A 97 -4.76 -8.81 -0.63
C GLY A 97 -4.20 -10.23 -0.70
N LYS A 98 -4.42 -10.97 -1.81
CA LYS A 98 -3.78 -12.27 -2.01
C LYS A 98 -2.28 -12.10 -2.21
N VAL A 99 -1.47 -12.80 -1.41
CA VAL A 99 -0.01 -12.91 -1.61
C VAL A 99 0.26 -13.75 -2.86
N PHE A 100 1.10 -13.24 -3.76
CA PHE A 100 1.52 -13.94 -4.98
C PHE A 100 3.04 -14.05 -5.10
N LEU A 101 3.78 -13.33 -4.26
CA LEU A 101 5.24 -13.32 -4.24
C LEU A 101 5.73 -13.17 -2.79
N SER A 102 6.81 -13.85 -2.47
CA SER A 102 7.62 -13.64 -1.27
C SER A 102 9.07 -13.87 -1.70
N ILE A 103 9.91 -12.87 -1.50
CA ILE A 103 11.34 -12.93 -1.77
C ILE A 103 12.05 -12.53 -0.49
N GLU A 104 12.88 -13.42 0.04
CA GLU A 104 13.84 -13.09 1.08
C GLU A 104 15.16 -12.70 0.42
N THR A 105 15.73 -11.57 0.82
CA THR A 105 17.04 -11.12 0.33
C THR A 105 18.15 -11.90 1.03
N SER A 106 19.33 -12.00 0.41
CA SER A 106 20.52 -12.62 1.01
C SER A 106 21.20 -11.74 2.08
N VAL A 107 20.62 -10.57 2.37
CA VAL A 107 21.12 -9.56 3.30
C VAL A 107 20.34 -9.72 4.61
N SER A 108 21.03 -9.58 5.74
CA SER A 108 20.42 -9.78 7.07
C SER A 108 19.75 -8.52 7.61
N GLU A 109 20.18 -7.38 7.10
CA GLU A 109 19.76 -6.05 7.45
C GLU A 109 18.33 -5.79 6.95
N THR A 110 17.64 -4.88 7.63
CA THR A 110 16.30 -4.47 7.23
C THR A 110 16.35 -3.60 5.98
N ILE A 111 15.49 -3.90 5.02
CA ILE A 111 15.26 -3.08 3.83
C ILE A 111 14.68 -1.74 4.29
N THR A 112 15.37 -0.64 4.00
CA THR A 112 14.94 0.71 4.36
C THR A 112 14.38 1.50 3.19
N SER A 113 14.61 1.04 1.95
CA SER A 113 14.11 1.65 0.72
C SER A 113 14.00 0.58 -0.37
N MET A 114 12.98 0.71 -1.21
CA MET A 114 12.69 -0.14 -2.37
C MET A 114 12.07 0.72 -3.46
#